data_AF-A0A925TVU6-F1
#
_entry.id   AF-A0A925TVU6-F1
#
_cell.length_a   1.000
_cell.length_b   1.000
_cell.length_c   1.000
_cell.angle_alpha   90.00
_cell.angle_beta   90.00
_cell.angle_gamma   90.00
#
_symmetry.space_group_name_H-M   'P 1'
#
loop_
_entity.id
_entity.type
_entity.pdbx_description
1 polymer ?
#
loop_
_entity_poly.entity_id
_entity_poly.type
_entity_poly.pdbx_seq_one_letter_code
_entity_poly.pdbx_strand_id
1 'polypeptide(L)'
;CAVDNYTFPHELGHLYGCRHDVYVDGTDDPYAYGHGYVNLDEEWRTVMAYNDLCEDNSADCERLPYFSNPGVTYGGDAMGVSGESDNESALEASMSDIASLESTVSAKSLPSETIDDDEKGDVIATTSVTNTDTYIISSGADITWRAGSSITLALNFTASSGSVFNAFLDDCDALRLASEESSGNEEISIKNTLIVYPNPFHHTANVSIMLNADAIVTIRLIDILGNQILNLSDAKYYSEGQHVFPVNDPELGSGIYFVEANINGERKLHEIIKVD
;
A
#
# COMPACT_ATOMS: atom_id res chain seq x y z
N CYS A 1 0.31 -9.74 -19.28
CA CYS A 1 1.59 -10.15 -18.64
C CYS A 1 1.54 -10.11 -17.12
N ALA A 2 1.28 -8.96 -16.46
CA ALA A 2 1.20 -8.89 -14.98
C ALA A 2 -0.18 -9.29 -14.40
N VAL A 3 -1.25 -9.17 -15.21
CA VAL A 3 -2.64 -9.46 -14.79
C VAL A 3 -2.99 -10.94 -15.02
N ASP A 4 -2.53 -11.55 -16.11
CA ASP A 4 -2.92 -12.93 -16.50
C ASP A 4 -2.33 -14.03 -15.60
N ASN A 5 -1.32 -13.72 -14.77
CA ASN A 5 -0.72 -14.66 -13.81
C ASN A 5 -0.85 -14.17 -12.36
N TYR A 6 -1.67 -13.15 -12.10
CA TYR A 6 -1.86 -12.58 -10.76
C TYR A 6 -0.54 -12.25 -10.04
N THR A 7 0.46 -11.76 -10.80
CA THR A 7 1.79 -11.49 -10.26
C THR A 7 1.75 -10.33 -9.27
N PHE A 8 1.02 -9.26 -9.57
CA PHE A 8 0.89 -8.15 -8.63
C PHE A 8 0.34 -8.56 -7.25
N PRO A 9 -0.84 -9.21 -7.14
CA PRO A 9 -1.33 -9.65 -5.84
C PRO A 9 -0.42 -10.71 -5.17
N HIS A 10 0.33 -11.50 -5.95
CA HIS A 10 1.34 -12.41 -5.41
C HIS A 10 2.49 -11.67 -4.71
N GLU A 11 3.12 -10.72 -5.42
CA GLU A 11 4.21 -9.92 -4.84
C GLU A 11 3.71 -9.03 -3.70
N LEU A 12 2.46 -8.53 -3.80
CA LEU A 12 1.82 -7.81 -2.71
C LEU A 12 1.69 -8.70 -1.47
N GLY A 13 1.24 -9.95 -1.64
CA GLY A 13 1.16 -10.92 -0.54
C GLY A 13 2.47 -11.08 0.22
N HIS A 14 3.61 -11.11 -0.49
CA HIS A 14 4.93 -11.17 0.16
C HIS A 14 5.23 -9.96 1.05
N LEU A 15 4.76 -8.75 0.70
CA LEU A 15 4.90 -7.58 1.56
C LEU A 15 4.13 -7.76 2.88
N TYR A 16 2.95 -8.37 2.83
CA TYR A 16 2.11 -8.72 3.98
C TYR A 16 2.55 -10.01 4.70
N GLY A 17 3.74 -10.53 4.40
CA GLY A 17 4.30 -11.70 5.08
C GLY A 17 3.72 -13.04 4.63
N CYS A 18 2.95 -13.08 3.54
CA CYS A 18 2.50 -14.33 2.94
C CYS A 18 3.66 -15.05 2.23
N ARG A 19 3.65 -16.38 2.32
CA ARG A 19 4.59 -17.33 1.73
C ARG A 19 3.91 -18.20 0.69
N HIS A 20 4.73 -18.90 -0.08
CA HIS A 20 4.23 -19.92 -1.02
C HIS A 20 3.55 -21.07 -0.26
N ASP A 21 2.94 -22.00 -0.98
CA ASP A 21 2.38 -23.19 -0.34
C ASP A 21 3.48 -24.03 0.36
N VAL A 22 3.06 -24.80 1.37
CA VAL A 22 3.97 -25.58 2.23
C VAL A 22 4.78 -26.64 1.48
N TYR A 23 4.37 -27.04 0.27
CA TYR A 23 5.12 -27.99 -0.55
C TYR A 23 6.39 -27.35 -1.11
N VAL A 24 6.30 -26.09 -1.53
CA VAL A 24 7.43 -25.32 -2.09
C VAL A 24 8.22 -24.58 -1.01
N ASP A 25 7.53 -23.98 -0.03
CA ASP A 25 8.15 -23.19 1.03
C ASP A 25 7.62 -23.61 2.42
N GLY A 26 8.44 -24.35 3.17
CA GLY A 26 8.14 -24.75 4.54
C GLY A 26 8.64 -23.77 5.61
N THR A 27 8.91 -22.52 5.25
CA THR A 27 9.43 -21.50 6.18
C THR A 27 8.30 -20.92 7.04
N ASP A 28 8.39 -21.08 8.36
CA ASP A 28 7.36 -20.63 9.31
C ASP A 28 7.41 -19.12 9.66
N ASP A 29 8.32 -18.35 9.05
CA ASP A 29 8.55 -16.93 9.32
C ASP A 29 8.06 -16.07 8.14
N PRO A 30 7.36 -14.94 8.35
CA PRO A 30 7.00 -14.33 9.64
C PRO A 30 5.79 -14.97 10.32
N TYR A 31 4.96 -15.72 9.59
CA TYR A 31 3.76 -16.37 10.10
C TYR A 31 3.70 -17.83 9.64
N ALA A 32 3.72 -18.77 10.59
CA ALA A 32 3.73 -20.21 10.31
C ALA A 32 2.49 -20.73 9.55
N TYR A 33 1.41 -19.96 9.53
CA TYR A 33 0.18 -20.27 8.83
C TYR A 33 0.03 -19.48 7.53
N GLY A 34 0.98 -18.59 7.21
CA GLY A 34 0.88 -17.63 6.12
C GLY A 34 1.18 -18.23 4.75
N HIS A 35 0.74 -19.46 4.44
CA HIS A 35 1.08 -20.16 3.20
C HIS A 35 -0.06 -20.19 2.16
N GLY A 36 0.33 -20.28 0.89
CA GLY A 36 -0.59 -20.62 -0.20
C GLY A 36 -1.21 -22.02 -0.04
N TYR A 37 -2.26 -22.31 -0.80
CA TYR A 37 -3.00 -23.56 -0.76
C TYR A 37 -3.14 -24.16 -2.17
N VAL A 38 -3.00 -25.48 -2.26
CA VAL A 38 -3.20 -26.26 -3.49
C VAL A 38 -4.29 -27.30 -3.22
N ASN A 39 -5.32 -27.31 -4.05
CA ASN A 39 -6.30 -28.38 -4.10
C ASN A 39 -5.99 -29.28 -5.32
N LEU A 40 -5.38 -30.43 -5.04
CA LEU A 40 -5.03 -31.41 -6.08
C LEU A 40 -6.25 -32.13 -6.66
N ASP A 41 -7.29 -32.35 -5.87
CA ASP A 41 -8.45 -33.15 -6.30
C ASP A 41 -9.28 -32.40 -7.34
N GLU A 42 -9.42 -31.08 -7.17
CA GLU A 42 -10.16 -30.18 -8.07
C GLU A 42 -9.24 -29.36 -9.00
N GLU A 43 -7.94 -29.65 -9.01
CA GLU A 43 -6.92 -29.06 -9.88
C GLU A 43 -6.93 -27.51 -9.87
N TRP A 44 -6.89 -26.89 -8.68
CA TRP A 44 -6.74 -25.45 -8.54
C TRP A 44 -5.83 -25.07 -7.37
N ARG A 45 -5.29 -23.85 -7.39
CA ARG A 45 -4.39 -23.33 -6.34
C ARG A 45 -4.62 -21.85 -6.07
N THR A 46 -4.33 -21.39 -4.86
CA THR A 46 -4.48 -19.98 -4.47
C THR A 46 -3.33 -19.12 -4.99
N VAL A 47 -3.47 -17.79 -4.91
CA VAL A 47 -2.56 -16.83 -5.53
C VAL A 47 -1.14 -16.94 -5.02
N MET A 48 -0.90 -17.42 -3.79
CA MET A 48 0.46 -17.60 -3.28
C MET A 48 1.06 -18.96 -3.61
N ALA A 49 0.25 -19.94 -4.01
CA ALA A 49 0.71 -21.29 -4.30
C ALA A 49 1.31 -21.44 -5.70
N TYR A 50 2.31 -22.31 -5.78
CA TYR A 50 2.99 -22.70 -7.01
C TYR A 50 2.38 -23.99 -7.59
N ASN A 51 2.75 -24.33 -8.82
CA ASN A 51 2.20 -25.50 -9.51
C ASN A 51 2.94 -26.80 -9.17
N ASP A 52 4.06 -26.73 -8.46
CA ASP A 52 5.00 -27.84 -8.27
C ASP A 52 4.33 -29.11 -7.73
N LEU A 53 3.45 -28.97 -6.71
CA LEU A 53 2.71 -30.10 -6.16
C LEU A 53 1.79 -30.75 -7.22
N CYS A 54 1.17 -29.95 -8.08
CA CYS A 54 0.32 -30.44 -9.15
C CYS A 54 1.13 -31.13 -10.23
N GLU A 55 2.24 -30.53 -10.65
CA GLU A 55 3.15 -31.10 -11.65
C GLU A 55 3.71 -32.45 -11.21
N ASP A 56 4.13 -32.57 -9.96
CA ASP A 56 4.60 -33.83 -9.37
C ASP A 56 3.50 -34.90 -9.25
N ASN A 57 2.23 -34.49 -9.31
CA ASN A 57 1.05 -35.37 -9.35
C ASN A 57 0.41 -35.46 -10.76
N SER A 58 1.11 -35.03 -11.81
CA SER A 58 0.63 -35.06 -13.20
C SER A 58 -0.67 -34.29 -13.46
N ALA A 59 -0.89 -33.22 -12.67
CA ALA A 59 -1.97 -32.26 -12.82
C ALA A 59 -1.41 -30.87 -13.19
N ASP A 60 -2.27 -30.00 -13.71
CA ASP A 60 -1.95 -28.58 -13.91
C ASP A 60 -3.03 -27.75 -13.23
N CYS A 61 -2.70 -27.19 -12.07
CA CYS A 61 -3.70 -26.53 -11.26
C CYS A 61 -4.01 -25.12 -11.80
N GLU A 62 -5.27 -24.75 -11.91
CA GLU A 62 -5.63 -23.36 -12.23
C GLU A 62 -5.26 -22.45 -11.05
N ARG A 63 -4.49 -21.39 -11.30
CA ARG A 63 -4.18 -20.39 -10.28
C ARG A 63 -5.37 -19.44 -10.13
N LEU A 64 -5.99 -19.44 -8.96
CA LEU A 64 -7.12 -18.60 -8.63
C LEU A 64 -6.64 -17.28 -8.00
N PRO A 65 -7.37 -16.17 -8.21
CA PRO A 65 -7.02 -14.86 -7.68
C PRO A 65 -7.45 -14.67 -6.22
N TYR A 66 -7.27 -15.69 -5.38
CA TYR A 66 -7.64 -15.66 -3.98
C TYR A 66 -6.41 -15.93 -3.12
N PHE A 67 -6.28 -15.21 -2.01
CA PHE A 67 -5.40 -15.66 -0.92
C PHE A 67 -6.02 -16.88 -0.23
N SER A 68 -5.20 -17.74 0.36
CA SER A 68 -5.72 -18.88 1.11
C SER A 68 -6.51 -18.39 2.34
N ASN A 69 -7.70 -18.96 2.53
CA ASN A 69 -8.61 -18.63 3.62
C ASN A 69 -9.45 -19.89 3.96
N PRO A 70 -9.23 -20.53 5.12
CA PRO A 70 -9.97 -21.72 5.54
C PRO A 70 -11.47 -21.50 5.79
N GLY A 71 -11.89 -20.26 6.00
CA GLY A 71 -13.29 -19.86 6.20
C GLY A 71 -14.06 -19.62 4.90
N VAL A 72 -13.38 -19.52 3.75
CA VAL A 72 -13.97 -19.30 2.43
C VAL A 72 -13.94 -20.59 1.62
N THR A 73 -14.94 -20.79 0.75
CA THR A 73 -15.01 -21.97 -0.12
C THR A 73 -15.04 -21.58 -1.60
N TYR A 74 -14.46 -22.42 -2.45
CA TYR A 74 -14.51 -22.36 -3.90
C TYR A 74 -14.94 -23.73 -4.44
N GLY A 75 -15.98 -23.77 -5.27
CA GLY A 75 -16.57 -25.05 -5.72
C GLY A 75 -17.21 -25.90 -4.62
N GLY A 76 -17.24 -25.42 -3.37
CA GLY A 76 -17.67 -26.16 -2.19
C GLY A 76 -16.52 -26.62 -1.29
N ASP A 77 -15.27 -26.52 -1.76
CA ASP A 77 -14.07 -26.88 -1.01
C ASP A 77 -13.46 -25.67 -0.33
N ALA A 78 -12.91 -25.86 0.88
CA ALA A 78 -12.25 -24.80 1.62
C ALA A 78 -11.01 -24.29 0.87
N MET A 79 -10.80 -22.98 0.89
CA MET A 79 -9.68 -22.33 0.19
C MET A 79 -8.40 -22.28 1.03
N GLY A 80 -8.25 -23.19 1.99
CA GLY A 80 -7.12 -23.21 2.90
C GLY A 80 -7.32 -24.19 4.05
N VAL A 81 -6.27 -24.31 4.87
CA VAL A 81 -6.25 -25.17 6.06
C VAL A 81 -5.90 -24.31 7.26
N SER A 82 -6.77 -24.31 8.28
CA SER A 82 -6.61 -23.48 9.47
C SER A 82 -5.29 -23.79 10.19
N GLY A 83 -4.47 -22.76 10.39
CA GLY A 83 -3.16 -22.87 11.01
C GLY A 83 -2.03 -23.36 10.09
N GLU A 84 -2.27 -23.49 8.79
CA GLU A 84 -1.26 -23.94 7.81
C GLU A 84 -1.30 -23.09 6.53
N SER A 85 -2.43 -23.12 5.80
CA SER A 85 -2.63 -22.33 4.58
C SER A 85 -3.72 -21.29 4.82
N ASP A 86 -3.34 -20.19 5.46
CA ASP A 86 -4.21 -19.14 5.97
C ASP A 86 -3.58 -17.75 5.74
N ASN A 87 -3.39 -17.40 4.47
CA ASN A 87 -2.87 -16.10 4.07
C ASN A 87 -3.76 -14.95 4.57
N GLU A 88 -5.07 -15.15 4.69
CA GLU A 88 -5.98 -14.15 5.25
C GLU A 88 -5.53 -13.72 6.65
N SER A 89 -5.32 -14.64 7.57
CA SER A 89 -4.86 -14.29 8.92
C SER A 89 -3.50 -13.58 8.91
N ALA A 90 -2.62 -13.88 7.94
CA ALA A 90 -1.30 -13.25 7.82
C ALA A 90 -1.41 -11.82 7.27
N LEU A 91 -2.30 -11.61 6.30
CA LEU A 91 -2.69 -10.29 5.80
C LEU A 91 -3.24 -9.47 6.95
N GLU A 92 -4.17 -10.02 7.75
CA GLU A 92 -4.75 -9.30 8.88
C GLU A 92 -3.72 -8.92 9.95
N ALA A 93 -2.83 -9.85 10.31
CA ALA A 93 -1.80 -9.63 11.31
C ALA A 93 -0.78 -8.55 10.89
N SER A 94 -0.51 -8.42 9.60
CA SER A 94 0.45 -7.44 9.06
C SER A 94 -0.19 -6.08 8.72
N MET A 95 -1.53 -5.98 8.72
CA MET A 95 -2.25 -4.75 8.34
C MET A 95 -1.78 -3.52 9.14
N SER A 96 -1.58 -3.63 10.45
CA SER A 96 -1.16 -2.48 11.26
C SER A 96 0.26 -2.03 10.95
N ASP A 97 1.15 -2.98 10.70
CA ASP A 97 2.56 -2.69 10.43
C ASP A 97 2.69 -2.04 9.05
N ILE A 98 1.96 -2.53 8.06
CA ILE A 98 1.95 -1.95 6.70
C ILE A 98 1.24 -0.61 6.67
N ALA A 99 0.09 -0.46 7.34
CA ALA A 99 -0.58 0.84 7.47
C ALA A 99 0.33 1.90 8.12
N SER A 100 1.24 1.46 8.99
CA SER A 100 2.20 2.36 9.63
C SER A 100 3.33 2.82 8.70
N LEU A 101 3.58 2.12 7.59
CA LEU A 101 4.60 2.52 6.60
C LEU A 101 4.25 3.85 5.92
N GLU A 102 2.96 4.20 5.81
CA GLU A 102 2.49 5.47 5.23
C GLU A 102 2.25 6.58 6.25
N SER A 103 2.40 6.32 7.55
CA SER A 103 2.16 7.36 8.57
C SER A 103 3.29 8.38 8.59
N THR A 104 2.98 9.62 8.19
CA THR A 104 3.90 10.74 8.36
C THR A 104 4.02 11.07 9.84
N VAL A 105 5.08 10.58 10.46
CA VAL A 105 5.37 10.82 11.88
C VAL A 105 5.77 12.27 12.12
N SER A 106 5.52 12.76 13.34
CA SER A 106 5.90 14.12 13.73
C SER A 106 7.41 14.32 13.67
N ALA A 107 8.17 13.42 14.25
CA ALA A 107 9.63 13.44 14.20
C ALA A 107 10.13 12.05 13.77
N LYS A 108 10.86 11.99 12.65
CA LYS A 108 11.42 10.76 12.11
C LYS A 108 12.89 10.64 12.51
N SER A 109 13.17 9.62 13.30
CA SER A 109 14.52 9.25 13.74
C SER A 109 14.99 8.06 12.90
N LEU A 110 15.93 8.29 11.99
CA LEU A 110 16.47 7.25 11.13
C LEU A 110 17.56 6.47 11.89
N PRO A 111 17.49 5.14 11.93
CA PRO A 111 18.53 4.30 12.55
C PRO A 111 19.76 4.21 11.65
N SER A 112 20.67 3.27 11.95
CA SER A 112 21.80 2.99 11.08
C SER A 112 21.32 2.46 9.73
N GLU A 113 21.75 3.07 8.63
CA GLU A 113 21.32 2.73 7.28
C GLU A 113 22.43 3.01 6.25
N THR A 114 22.51 2.19 5.22
CA THR A 114 23.37 2.41 4.05
C THR A 114 22.48 2.30 2.82
N ILE A 115 22.39 3.39 2.07
CA ILE A 115 21.64 3.50 0.82
C ILE A 115 22.60 3.19 -0.32
N ASP A 116 22.36 2.12 -1.04
CA ASP A 116 23.23 1.56 -2.07
C ASP A 116 22.98 2.17 -3.46
N ASP A 117 23.83 1.80 -4.43
CA ASP A 117 23.72 2.25 -5.82
C ASP A 117 22.32 1.94 -6.41
N ASP A 118 21.79 2.85 -7.23
CA ASP A 118 20.43 2.84 -7.79
C ASP A 118 19.25 2.93 -6.80
N GLU A 119 19.47 3.02 -5.47
CA GLU A 119 18.38 3.19 -4.51
C GLU A 119 17.87 4.64 -4.47
N LYS A 120 16.53 4.78 -4.40
CA LYS A 120 15.84 6.07 -4.33
C LYS A 120 14.81 6.11 -3.22
N GLY A 121 14.70 7.24 -2.53
CA GLY A 121 13.78 7.36 -1.40
C GLY A 121 13.38 8.80 -1.08
N ASP A 122 12.17 8.95 -0.55
CA ASP A 122 11.67 10.20 0.02
C ASP A 122 11.31 9.96 1.50
N VAL A 123 11.93 10.71 2.41
CA VAL A 123 11.73 10.63 3.85
C VAL A 123 10.95 11.85 4.30
N ILE A 124 9.73 11.64 4.79
CA ILE A 124 8.82 12.72 5.16
C ILE A 124 8.52 12.67 6.67
N ALA A 125 8.59 13.82 7.33
CA ALA A 125 8.14 14.02 8.72
C ALA A 125 7.51 15.41 8.90
N THR A 126 6.49 15.57 9.76
CA THR A 126 5.82 16.87 9.87
C THR A 126 6.62 17.93 10.61
N THR A 127 7.54 17.55 11.51
CA THR A 127 8.39 18.50 12.26
C THR A 127 9.86 18.28 11.99
N SER A 128 10.38 17.07 12.14
CA SER A 128 11.82 16.86 12.02
C SER A 128 12.24 15.52 11.46
N VAL A 129 13.34 15.51 10.72
CA VAL A 129 14.06 14.30 10.32
C VAL A 129 15.48 14.37 10.88
N THR A 130 15.95 13.30 11.52
CA THR A 130 17.32 13.18 12.02
C THR A 130 17.83 11.76 11.87
N ASN A 131 19.09 11.55 11.51
CA ASN A 131 19.75 10.26 11.76
C ASN A 131 20.14 10.17 13.25
N THR A 132 20.07 8.96 13.80
CA THR A 132 20.45 8.66 15.19
C THR A 132 21.76 7.88 15.29
N ASP A 133 22.21 7.30 14.18
CA ASP A 133 23.50 6.62 14.04
C ASP A 133 24.03 6.79 12.59
N THR A 134 24.81 5.83 12.11
CA THR A 134 25.49 5.82 10.81
C THR A 134 24.49 5.83 9.66
N TYR A 135 24.52 6.90 8.86
CA TYR A 135 23.64 7.04 7.70
C TYR A 135 24.50 7.34 6.47
N ILE A 136 24.66 6.36 5.59
CA ILE A 136 25.55 6.45 4.42
C ILE A 136 24.71 6.46 3.16
N ILE A 137 24.93 7.46 2.31
CA ILE A 137 24.37 7.53 0.96
C ILE A 137 25.51 7.21 -0.01
N SER A 138 25.47 6.06 -0.65
CA SER A 138 26.49 5.58 -1.59
C SER A 138 26.43 6.28 -2.95
N SER A 139 27.48 6.16 -3.76
CA SER A 139 27.48 6.69 -5.12
C SER A 139 26.32 6.10 -5.92
N GLY A 140 25.59 6.93 -6.68
CA GLY A 140 24.44 6.51 -7.49
C GLY A 140 23.08 6.50 -6.77
N ALA A 141 23.06 6.58 -5.44
CA ALA A 141 21.82 6.73 -4.66
C ALA A 141 21.21 8.14 -4.76
N ASP A 142 19.88 8.24 -4.66
CA ASP A 142 19.12 9.50 -4.70
C ASP A 142 18.09 9.59 -3.56
N ILE A 143 18.40 10.38 -2.53
CA ILE A 143 17.58 10.49 -1.33
C ILE A 143 17.11 11.92 -1.12
N THR A 144 15.82 12.07 -0.83
CA THR A 144 15.21 13.34 -0.43
C THR A 144 14.70 13.24 1.00
N TRP A 145 15.05 14.19 1.86
CA TRP A 145 14.45 14.37 3.18
C TRP A 145 13.60 15.63 3.21
N ARG A 146 12.40 15.53 3.78
CA ARG A 146 11.43 16.62 3.92
C ARG A 146 10.96 16.73 5.36
N ALA A 147 11.06 17.92 5.95
CA ALA A 147 10.57 18.18 7.29
C ALA A 147 10.02 19.60 7.46
N GLY A 148 8.98 19.77 8.28
CA GLY A 148 8.38 21.09 8.52
C GLY A 148 9.25 22.08 9.29
N SER A 149 10.05 21.62 10.24
CA SER A 149 10.79 22.51 11.16
C SER A 149 12.29 22.32 11.11
N SER A 150 12.79 21.07 11.04
CA SER A 150 14.23 20.83 11.02
C SER A 150 14.64 19.53 10.33
N ILE A 151 15.75 19.59 9.62
CA ILE A 151 16.49 18.41 9.17
C ILE A 151 17.85 18.46 9.87
N THR A 152 18.16 17.43 10.64
CA THR A 152 19.41 17.34 11.40
C THR A 152 20.27 16.20 10.85
N LEU A 153 21.39 16.56 10.23
CA LEU A 153 22.42 15.61 9.86
C LEU A 153 23.34 15.41 11.06
N ALA A 154 23.02 14.42 11.89
CA ALA A 154 23.79 14.07 13.07
C ALA A 154 25.13 13.42 12.68
N LEU A 155 25.97 13.18 13.69
CA LEU A 155 27.25 12.47 13.51
C LEU A 155 27.04 11.15 12.76
N ASN A 156 28.04 10.77 11.95
CA ASN A 156 28.04 9.60 11.07
C ASN A 156 27.07 9.69 9.87
N PHE A 157 26.55 10.86 9.53
CA PHE A 157 25.93 11.11 8.23
C PHE A 157 27.00 11.30 7.15
N THR A 158 26.95 10.51 6.07
CA THR A 158 27.90 10.57 4.94
C THR A 158 27.16 10.53 3.61
N ALA A 159 27.36 11.52 2.76
CA ALA A 159 26.96 11.47 1.34
C ALA A 159 28.21 11.28 0.47
N SER A 160 28.29 10.14 -0.24
CA SER A 160 29.44 9.76 -1.06
C SER A 160 29.50 10.55 -2.36
N SER A 161 30.69 10.68 -2.94
CA SER A 161 30.82 11.31 -4.26
C SER A 161 30.01 10.52 -5.32
N GLY A 162 29.13 11.22 -6.03
CA GLY A 162 28.22 10.62 -7.03
C GLY A 162 26.85 10.26 -6.48
N SER A 163 26.56 10.48 -5.20
CA SER A 163 25.21 10.41 -4.65
C SER A 163 24.45 11.73 -4.87
N VAL A 164 23.12 11.67 -4.76
CA VAL A 164 22.24 12.83 -4.68
C VAL A 164 21.56 12.83 -3.30
N PHE A 165 21.70 13.93 -2.58
CA PHE A 165 20.99 14.16 -1.34
C PHE A 165 20.30 15.53 -1.38
N ASN A 166 18.97 15.52 -1.30
CA ASN A 166 18.16 16.72 -1.21
C ASN A 166 17.56 16.84 0.19
N ALA A 167 17.60 18.02 0.77
CA ALA A 167 16.96 18.31 2.06
C ALA A 167 16.08 19.54 1.90
N PHE A 168 14.77 19.36 2.11
CA PHE A 168 13.79 20.42 2.04
C PHE A 168 13.18 20.66 3.42
N LEU A 169 13.30 21.90 3.89
CA LEU A 169 12.34 22.40 4.87
C LEU A 169 11.11 22.79 4.09
N ASP A 170 10.24 21.81 3.91
CA ASP A 170 8.96 21.97 3.25
C ASP A 170 7.97 22.26 4.37
N ASP A 171 7.24 23.37 4.31
CA ASP A 171 5.99 23.43 5.06
C ASP A 171 5.24 22.18 4.60
N CYS A 172 4.95 21.23 5.49
CA CYS A 172 4.26 19.99 5.12
C CYS A 172 2.79 20.30 4.74
N ASP A 173 2.59 21.29 3.87
CA ASP A 173 1.36 21.92 3.45
C ASP A 173 0.55 20.96 2.58
N ALA A 174 1.18 20.01 1.90
CA ALA A 174 0.45 18.91 1.27
C ALA A 174 -0.38 18.08 2.28
N LEU A 175 -0.01 18.07 3.59
CA LEU A 175 -0.79 17.48 4.69
C LEU A 175 -1.51 18.54 5.54
N ARG A 176 -0.99 19.78 5.65
CA ARG A 176 -1.62 20.90 6.38
C ARG A 176 -2.80 21.54 5.63
N LEU A 177 -2.95 21.32 4.32
CA LEU A 177 -4.14 21.72 3.55
C LEU A 177 -5.43 21.04 4.04
N ALA A 178 -5.36 20.07 4.96
CA ALA A 178 -6.51 19.54 5.67
C ALA A 178 -6.97 20.41 6.88
N SER A 179 -6.29 21.51 7.25
CA SER A 179 -6.64 22.28 8.46
C SER A 179 -6.29 23.78 8.47
N GLU A 180 -6.83 24.56 7.52
CA GLU A 180 -6.99 26.04 7.58
C GLU A 180 -5.83 26.97 7.11
N GLU A 181 -6.24 28.17 6.70
CA GLU A 181 -5.74 29.03 5.62
C GLU A 181 -4.47 29.89 5.83
N SER A 182 -3.87 30.25 4.68
CA SER A 182 -3.34 31.58 4.26
C SER A 182 -1.96 32.07 4.72
N SER A 183 -1.02 32.16 3.77
CA SER A 183 -0.50 33.43 3.17
C SER A 183 0.97 33.33 2.74
N GLY A 184 1.26 33.26 1.44
CA GLY A 184 2.62 33.49 0.92
C GLY A 184 2.70 33.32 -0.58
N ASN A 185 3.01 34.41 -1.29
CA ASN A 185 3.01 34.49 -2.75
C ASN A 185 4.19 33.74 -3.38
N GLU A 186 3.98 32.49 -3.78
CA GLU A 186 4.63 31.89 -4.95
C GLU A 186 3.52 31.20 -5.76
N GLU A 187 3.61 31.18 -7.09
CA GLU A 187 2.67 30.43 -7.95
C GLU A 187 2.81 28.93 -7.67
N ILE A 188 2.18 28.48 -6.59
CA ILE A 188 1.99 27.07 -6.27
C ILE A 188 0.96 26.56 -7.27
N SER A 189 1.39 25.73 -8.20
CA SER A 189 0.47 24.85 -8.93
C SER A 189 -0.11 23.88 -7.92
N ILE A 190 -1.17 24.28 -7.21
CA ILE A 190 -1.92 23.45 -6.26
C ILE A 190 -2.32 22.20 -7.04
N LYS A 191 -1.74 21.03 -6.76
CA LYS A 191 -2.15 19.78 -7.40
C LYS A 191 -3.39 19.26 -6.69
N ASN A 192 -4.31 18.64 -7.43
CA ASN A 192 -5.45 17.96 -6.83
C ASN A 192 -4.97 16.94 -5.80
N THR A 193 -5.52 16.92 -4.59
CA THR A 193 -5.13 15.96 -3.54
C THR A 193 -6.21 14.89 -3.37
N LEU A 194 -5.81 13.70 -2.91
CA LEU A 194 -6.68 12.57 -2.58
C LEU A 194 -6.26 12.07 -1.20
N ILE A 195 -7.17 12.08 -0.24
CA ILE A 195 -6.92 11.67 1.15
C ILE A 195 -8.04 10.72 1.57
N VAL A 196 -7.70 9.64 2.26
CA VAL A 196 -8.68 8.70 2.81
C VAL A 196 -8.58 8.66 4.32
N TYR A 197 -9.71 8.85 5.03
CA TYR A 197 -9.71 8.86 6.49
C TYR A 197 -11.06 8.44 7.12
N PRO A 198 -11.05 7.79 8.29
CA PRO A 198 -9.88 7.15 8.89
C PRO A 198 -9.34 6.03 7.99
N ASN A 199 -8.04 5.74 8.09
CA ASN A 199 -7.41 4.59 7.45
C ASN A 199 -6.34 4.05 8.42
N PRO A 200 -6.44 2.82 8.95
CA PRO A 200 -7.53 1.84 8.74
C PRO A 200 -8.90 2.32 9.24
N PHE A 201 -9.99 1.73 8.73
CA PHE A 201 -11.36 2.04 9.16
C PHE A 201 -12.16 0.78 9.55
N HIS A 202 -13.11 0.96 10.46
CA HIS A 202 -14.00 -0.13 10.87
C HIS A 202 -15.31 -0.19 10.07
N HIS A 203 -16.11 0.88 10.20
CA HIS A 203 -17.46 0.91 9.63
C HIS A 203 -17.54 1.79 8.40
N THR A 204 -16.93 2.97 8.47
CA THR A 204 -16.96 3.98 7.41
C THR A 204 -15.63 4.69 7.29
N ALA A 205 -15.24 5.01 6.06
CA ALA A 205 -14.18 5.96 5.76
C ALA A 205 -14.71 7.08 4.85
N ASN A 206 -13.92 8.11 4.66
CA ASN A 206 -14.19 9.21 3.75
C ASN A 206 -13.03 9.34 2.79
N VAL A 207 -13.35 9.44 1.50
CA VAL A 207 -12.43 9.86 0.45
C VAL A 207 -12.64 11.37 0.26
N SER A 208 -11.64 12.17 0.63
CA SER A 208 -11.64 13.61 0.39
C SER A 208 -10.74 13.93 -0.79
N ILE A 209 -11.28 14.65 -1.77
CA ILE A 209 -10.49 15.28 -2.83
C ILE A 209 -10.48 16.79 -2.64
N MET A 210 -9.35 17.42 -2.90
CA MET A 210 -9.26 18.87 -3.09
C MET A 210 -9.04 19.13 -4.57
N LEU A 211 -10.00 19.82 -5.20
CA LEU A 211 -9.90 20.23 -6.59
C LEU A 211 -9.36 21.66 -6.67
N ASN A 212 -8.30 21.86 -7.45
CA ASN A 212 -7.68 23.16 -7.70
C ASN A 212 -8.39 23.98 -8.79
N ALA A 213 -9.32 23.35 -9.51
CA ALA A 213 -10.15 23.90 -10.55
C ALA A 213 -11.33 22.95 -10.78
N ASP A 214 -12.37 23.44 -11.44
CA ASP A 214 -13.50 22.62 -11.86
C ASP A 214 -13.03 21.40 -12.68
N ALA A 215 -13.52 20.22 -12.33
CA ALA A 215 -13.06 18.97 -12.92
C ALA A 215 -14.19 17.95 -13.08
N ILE A 216 -14.02 17.06 -14.06
CA ILE A 216 -14.77 15.81 -14.12
C ILE A 216 -14.03 14.79 -13.27
N VAL A 217 -14.73 14.27 -12.27
CA VAL A 217 -14.18 13.31 -11.31
C VAL A 217 -14.92 11.99 -11.45
N THR A 218 -14.19 10.89 -11.40
CA THR A 218 -14.72 9.53 -11.19
C THR A 218 -13.97 8.92 -10.01
N ILE A 219 -14.69 8.31 -9.07
CA ILE A 219 -14.07 7.64 -7.91
C ILE A 219 -14.70 6.29 -7.72
N ARG A 220 -13.85 5.27 -7.60
CA ARG A 220 -14.27 3.89 -7.36
C ARG A 220 -13.37 3.22 -6.34
N LEU A 221 -13.97 2.35 -5.54
CA LEU A 221 -13.25 1.42 -4.68
C LEU A 221 -13.03 0.14 -5.48
N ILE A 222 -11.79 -0.32 -5.55
CA ILE A 222 -11.40 -1.54 -6.24
C ILE A 222 -10.71 -2.49 -5.25
N ASP A 223 -10.82 -3.80 -5.50
CA ASP A 223 -10.03 -4.80 -4.77
C ASP A 223 -8.58 -4.84 -5.30
N ILE A 224 -7.75 -5.67 -4.68
CA ILE A 224 -6.34 -5.90 -5.07
C ILE A 224 -6.17 -6.48 -6.49
N LEU A 225 -7.23 -7.04 -7.07
CA LEU A 225 -7.25 -7.59 -8.42
C LEU A 225 -7.65 -6.53 -9.46
N GLY A 226 -8.09 -5.35 -9.00
CA GLY A 226 -8.59 -4.26 -9.81
C GLY A 226 -10.07 -4.37 -10.16
N ASN A 227 -10.82 -5.32 -9.56
CA ASN A 227 -12.26 -5.38 -9.74
C ASN A 227 -12.91 -4.24 -8.97
N GLN A 228 -13.91 -3.60 -9.60
CA GLN A 228 -14.66 -2.54 -8.95
C GLN A 228 -15.63 -3.13 -7.92
N ILE A 229 -15.45 -2.75 -6.66
CA ILE A 229 -16.32 -3.12 -5.53
C ILE A 229 -17.42 -2.07 -5.36
N LEU A 230 -17.04 -0.79 -5.30
CA LEU A 230 -17.99 0.33 -5.16
C LEU A 230 -17.71 1.43 -6.17
N ASN A 231 -18.79 2.06 -6.62
CA ASN A 231 -18.74 3.32 -7.34
C ASN A 231 -19.10 4.46 -6.39
N LEU A 232 -18.12 5.30 -6.03
CA LEU A 232 -18.32 6.43 -5.12
C LEU A 232 -18.74 7.70 -5.88
N SER A 233 -18.30 7.82 -7.13
CA SER A 233 -18.72 8.87 -8.06
C SER A 233 -18.60 8.42 -9.50
N ASP A 234 -19.69 8.54 -10.26
CA ASP A 234 -19.65 8.51 -11.72
C ASP A 234 -18.83 9.69 -12.27
N ALA A 235 -18.47 9.63 -13.56
CA ALA A 235 -17.89 10.74 -14.31
C ALA A 235 -18.80 11.98 -14.26
N LYS A 236 -18.58 12.81 -13.25
CA LYS A 236 -19.45 13.93 -12.90
C LYS A 236 -18.63 15.18 -12.67
N TYR A 237 -19.23 16.31 -13.01
CA TYR A 237 -18.65 17.62 -12.78
C TYR A 237 -18.69 17.99 -11.30
N TYR A 238 -17.53 18.40 -10.79
CA TYR A 238 -17.36 18.98 -9.46
C TYR A 238 -16.67 20.34 -9.62
N SER A 239 -17.15 21.32 -8.86
CA SER A 239 -16.51 22.65 -8.82
C SER A 239 -15.18 22.58 -8.09
N GLU A 240 -14.34 23.59 -8.26
CA GLU A 240 -13.18 23.83 -7.39
C GLU A 240 -13.58 23.74 -5.91
N GLY A 241 -12.67 23.24 -5.08
CA GLY A 241 -12.85 23.07 -3.64
C GLY A 241 -12.81 21.62 -3.16
N GLN A 242 -13.13 21.44 -1.88
CA GLN A 242 -13.11 20.13 -1.23
C GLN A 242 -14.41 19.37 -1.49
N HIS A 243 -14.30 18.10 -1.86
CA HIS A 243 -15.42 17.17 -1.99
C HIS A 243 -15.13 15.88 -1.24
N VAL A 244 -16.14 15.37 -0.54
CA VAL A 244 -16.02 14.20 0.33
C VAL A 244 -16.99 13.12 -0.10
N PHE A 245 -16.48 11.90 -0.24
CA PHE A 245 -17.22 10.72 -0.69
C PHE A 245 -17.11 9.64 0.38
N PRO A 246 -18.22 9.28 1.06
CA PRO A 246 -18.18 8.26 2.09
C PRO A 246 -18.00 6.86 1.47
N VAL A 247 -17.08 6.09 2.03
CA VAL A 247 -17.00 4.64 1.87
C VAL A 247 -17.82 4.03 2.99
N ASN A 248 -19.00 3.54 2.63
CA ASN A 248 -19.92 2.90 3.57
C ASN A 248 -20.59 1.72 2.87
N ASP A 249 -20.01 0.55 3.06
CA ASP A 249 -20.57 -0.71 2.61
C ASP A 249 -20.50 -1.75 3.74
N PRO A 250 -21.66 -2.15 4.29
CA PRO A 250 -21.74 -3.17 5.33
C PRO A 250 -21.28 -4.55 4.88
N GLU A 251 -21.33 -4.85 3.58
CA GLU A 251 -20.94 -6.15 3.01
C GLU A 251 -19.45 -6.22 2.67
N LEU A 252 -18.74 -5.09 2.75
CA LEU A 252 -17.30 -5.04 2.55
C LEU A 252 -16.60 -5.82 3.68
N GLY A 253 -15.90 -6.89 3.35
CA GLY A 253 -15.10 -7.65 4.32
C GLY A 253 -13.86 -6.88 4.78
N SER A 254 -13.27 -7.31 5.90
CA SER A 254 -11.94 -6.88 6.32
C SER A 254 -10.89 -7.17 5.24
N GLY A 255 -9.90 -6.30 5.12
CA GLY A 255 -8.84 -6.43 4.12
C GLY A 255 -8.48 -5.13 3.42
N ILE A 256 -7.63 -5.27 2.40
CA ILE A 256 -7.04 -4.15 1.67
C ILE A 256 -7.81 -3.88 0.38
N TYR A 257 -8.06 -2.60 0.13
CA TYR A 257 -8.70 -2.09 -1.07
C TYR A 257 -7.93 -0.87 -1.58
N PHE A 258 -8.28 -0.42 -2.78
CA PHE A 258 -7.73 0.79 -3.35
C PHE A 258 -8.84 1.75 -3.77
N VAL A 259 -8.69 3.01 -3.41
CA VAL A 259 -9.47 4.11 -3.95
C VAL A 259 -8.79 4.57 -5.23
N GLU A 260 -9.46 4.37 -6.35
CA GLU A 260 -9.03 4.92 -7.64
C GLU A 260 -9.85 6.18 -7.95
N ALA A 261 -9.17 7.31 -8.05
CA ALA A 261 -9.74 8.58 -8.48
C ALA A 261 -9.20 8.97 -9.85
N ASN A 262 -10.08 9.30 -10.79
CA ASN A 262 -9.73 9.93 -12.05
C ASN A 262 -10.21 11.38 -12.03
N ILE A 263 -9.29 12.34 -12.16
CA ILE A 263 -9.59 13.77 -12.16
C ILE A 263 -9.08 14.35 -13.48
N ASN A 264 -10.00 14.72 -14.37
CA ASN A 264 -9.69 15.22 -15.73
C ASN A 264 -8.72 14.32 -16.53
N GLY A 265 -8.78 13.00 -16.33
CA GLY A 265 -7.91 12.02 -16.99
C GLY A 265 -6.65 11.63 -16.21
N GLU A 266 -6.28 12.36 -15.15
CA GLU A 266 -5.18 11.97 -14.26
C GLU A 266 -5.68 10.93 -13.25
N ARG A 267 -5.07 9.74 -13.27
CA ARG A 267 -5.40 8.64 -12.36
C ARG A 267 -4.56 8.76 -11.09
N LYS A 268 -5.23 8.71 -9.94
CA LYS A 268 -4.64 8.60 -8.60
C LYS A 268 -5.16 7.34 -7.92
N LEU A 269 -4.27 6.69 -7.19
CA LEU A 269 -4.57 5.50 -6.42
C LEU A 269 -4.19 5.78 -4.97
N HIS A 270 -5.01 5.32 -4.02
CA HIS A 270 -4.70 5.39 -2.60
C HIS A 270 -5.17 4.11 -1.93
N GLU A 271 -4.32 3.52 -1.08
CA GLU A 271 -4.68 2.34 -0.31
C GLU A 271 -5.72 2.69 0.76
N ILE A 272 -6.65 1.77 1.02
CA ILE A 272 -7.59 1.86 2.13
C ILE A 272 -7.77 0.49 2.76
N ILE A 273 -7.67 0.42 4.08
CA ILE A 273 -7.70 -0.83 4.84
C ILE A 273 -8.95 -0.87 5.72
N LYS A 274 -9.77 -1.91 5.55
CA LYS A 274 -10.90 -2.22 6.42
C LYS A 274 -10.49 -3.24 7.49
N VAL A 275 -10.81 -2.93 8.75
CA VAL A 275 -10.60 -3.80 9.92
C VAL A 275 -11.94 -4.02 10.63
N ASP A 276 -12.14 -5.16 11.30
CA ASP A 276 -13.36 -5.40 12.10
C ASP A 276 -13.39 -4.62 13.43
#